data_AF-A0A2N8MP64-F1
#
_entry.id   AF-A0A2N8MP64-F1
#
_cell.length_a   1.000
_cell.length_b   1.000
_cell.length_c   1.000
_cell.angle_alpha   90.00
_cell.angle_beta   90.00
_cell.angle_gamma   90.00
#
_symmetry.space_group_name_H-M   'P 1'
#
loop_
_entity.id
_entity.type
_entity.pdbx_description
1 polymer ?
#
loop_
_entity_poly.entity_id
_entity_poly.type
_entity_poly.pdbx_seq_one_letter_code
_entity_poly.pdbx_strand_id
1 'polypeptide(L)'
;MGWHVREVIDGDQRERRIRHVTRCLSCTLTCVHCGLPAGFALPVGHPGLGVVEHLPGSTTPGLPDLALLHRFCRDNLAAEPGIALRRAYLGLATELFEAGRRIRRLRRLGVHPPRPGHLEAYRKRWRVAKMRYACKACRYYTGSH
;
A
#
# COMPACT_ATOMS: atom_id res chain seq x y z
N MET A 1 -19.97 18.91 -47.25
CA MET A 1 -19.09 17.85 -46.70
C MET A 1 -18.05 18.55 -45.86
N GLY A 2 -17.84 18.33 -44.57
CA GLY A 2 -18.17 17.22 -43.69
C GLY A 2 -17.06 17.23 -42.63
N TRP A 3 -17.36 17.86 -41.49
CA TRP A 3 -16.65 17.89 -40.21
C TRP A 3 -15.79 16.66 -39.92
N HIS A 4 -14.50 16.79 -39.57
CA HIS A 4 -13.71 15.80 -38.76
C HIS A 4 -12.27 16.29 -38.49
N VAL A 5 -12.05 17.34 -37.69
CA VAL A 5 -10.68 17.64 -37.16
C VAL A 5 -10.68 18.13 -35.71
N ARG A 6 -11.83 18.50 -35.14
CA ARG A 6 -11.91 19.13 -33.80
C ARG A 6 -11.97 18.17 -32.60
N GLU A 7 -12.16 16.87 -32.80
CA GLU A 7 -12.41 15.91 -31.70
C GLU A 7 -11.14 15.24 -31.15
N VAL A 8 -10.04 15.21 -31.91
CA VAL A 8 -8.83 14.46 -31.52
C VAL A 8 -7.99 15.21 -30.47
N ILE A 9 -7.97 16.55 -30.51
CA ILE A 9 -7.18 17.38 -29.58
C ILE A 9 -7.84 17.44 -28.19
N ASP A 10 -9.18 17.40 -28.14
CA ASP A 10 -9.96 17.44 -26.90
C ASP A 10 -9.87 16.12 -26.12
N GLY A 11 -9.81 14.98 -26.83
CA GLY A 11 -9.59 13.66 -26.24
C GLY A 11 -8.24 13.54 -25.51
N ASP A 12 -7.16 14.01 -26.14
CA ASP A 12 -5.81 13.94 -25.57
C ASP A 12 -5.63 14.91 -24.39
N GLN A 13 -6.22 16.10 -24.44
CA GLN A 13 -6.23 17.01 -23.28
C GLN A 13 -7.08 16.45 -22.13
N ARG A 14 -8.26 15.89 -22.41
CA ARG A 14 -9.12 15.26 -21.42
C ARG A 14 -8.43 14.07 -20.77
N GLU A 15 -7.74 13.24 -21.55
CA GLU A 15 -7.01 12.09 -21.03
C GLU A 15 -5.78 12.50 -20.21
N ARG A 16 -5.06 13.55 -20.60
CA ARG A 16 -3.99 14.15 -19.78
C ARG A 16 -4.53 14.75 -18.49
N ARG A 17 -5.70 15.41 -18.52
CA ARG A 17 -6.39 15.93 -17.33
C ARG A 17 -6.81 14.80 -16.41
N ILE A 18 -7.37 13.72 -16.94
CA ILE A 18 -7.73 12.52 -16.16
C ILE A 18 -6.48 11.90 -15.56
N ARG A 19 -5.38 11.75 -16.33
CA ARG A 19 -4.09 11.25 -15.81
C ARG A 19 -3.49 12.16 -14.72
N HIS A 20 -3.61 13.47 -14.87
CA HIS A 20 -3.17 14.44 -13.86
C HIS A 20 -4.04 14.39 -12.61
N VAL A 21 -5.37 14.38 -12.75
CA VAL A 21 -6.32 14.28 -11.64
C VAL A 21 -6.18 12.94 -10.92
N THR A 22 -6.04 11.82 -11.64
CA THR A 22 -5.79 10.50 -11.03
C THR A 22 -4.43 10.43 -10.34
N ARG A 23 -3.38 11.06 -10.87
CA ARG A 23 -2.10 11.22 -10.16
C ARG A 23 -2.24 12.10 -8.91
N CYS A 24 -2.92 13.24 -8.99
CA CYS A 24 -3.16 14.11 -7.83
C CYS A 24 -4.06 13.45 -6.78
N LEU A 25 -5.06 12.66 -7.19
CA LEU A 25 -5.90 11.86 -6.29
C LEU A 25 -5.08 10.76 -5.62
N SER A 26 -4.13 10.13 -6.33
CA SER A 26 -3.21 9.18 -5.69
C SER A 26 -2.29 9.85 -4.65
N CYS A 27 -2.05 11.17 -4.75
CA CYS A 27 -1.31 11.94 -3.74
C CYS A 27 -2.14 12.23 -2.47
N THR A 28 -3.47 12.22 -2.53
CA THR A 28 -4.34 12.52 -1.38
C THR A 28 -4.96 11.28 -0.75
N LEU A 29 -5.12 10.20 -1.51
CA LEU A 29 -5.76 8.96 -1.09
C LEU A 29 -4.75 8.05 -0.37
N THR A 30 -4.53 8.34 0.91
CA THR A 30 -3.64 7.58 1.77
C THR A 30 -4.39 6.59 2.66
N CYS A 31 -3.76 5.44 2.89
CA CYS A 31 -4.25 4.45 3.83
C CYS A 31 -4.14 4.99 5.27
N VAL A 32 -5.26 5.21 5.95
CA VAL A 32 -5.27 5.80 7.31
C VAL A 32 -4.49 4.96 8.33
N HIS A 33 -4.32 3.67 8.06
CA HIS A 33 -3.68 2.72 8.96
C HIS A 33 -2.15 2.71 8.88
N CYS A 34 -1.56 3.01 7.71
CA CYS A 34 -0.10 2.97 7.52
C CYS A 34 0.49 4.26 6.91
N GLY A 35 -0.36 5.19 6.47
CA GLY A 35 -0.01 6.48 5.89
C GLY A 35 0.69 6.40 4.54
N LEU A 36 0.61 5.28 3.82
CA LEU A 36 1.12 5.16 2.44
C LEU A 36 -0.03 5.32 1.44
N PRO A 37 0.25 5.82 0.21
CA PRO A 37 -0.77 5.91 -0.84
C PRO A 37 -1.44 4.56 -1.13
N ALA A 38 -2.75 4.56 -1.34
CA ALA A 38 -3.51 3.37 -1.73
C ALA A 38 -3.84 3.42 -3.23
N GLY A 39 -3.55 2.34 -3.95
CA GLY A 39 -3.76 2.26 -5.39
C GLY A 39 -5.06 1.51 -5.72
N PHE A 40 -5.89 2.08 -6.60
CA PHE A 40 -7.14 1.43 -7.06
C PHE A 40 -7.00 0.72 -8.41
N ALA A 41 -5.95 1.02 -9.17
CA ALA A 41 -5.64 0.39 -10.45
C ALA A 41 -4.74 -0.86 -10.31
N LEU A 42 -4.76 -1.50 -9.14
CA LEU A 42 -3.94 -2.69 -8.86
C LEU A 42 -4.75 -3.99 -9.10
N PRO A 43 -4.08 -5.12 -9.41
CA PRO A 43 -4.77 -6.40 -9.57
C PRO A 43 -5.60 -6.80 -8.35
N VAL A 44 -6.69 -7.55 -8.57
CA VAL A 44 -7.69 -7.93 -7.54
C VAL A 44 -7.10 -8.67 -6.32
N GLY A 45 -5.90 -9.26 -6.41
CA GLY A 45 -5.20 -9.89 -5.28
C GLY A 45 -4.09 -9.07 -4.63
N HIS A 46 -3.81 -7.86 -5.14
CA HIS A 46 -2.65 -7.09 -4.72
C HIS A 46 -2.81 -6.56 -3.28
N PRO A 47 -1.81 -6.70 -2.39
CA PRO A 47 -1.90 -6.27 -0.98
C PRO A 47 -2.19 -4.79 -0.80
N GLY A 48 -1.66 -3.96 -1.69
CA GLY A 48 -1.86 -2.52 -1.72
C GLY A 48 -3.10 -2.03 -2.46
N LEU A 49 -3.99 -2.92 -2.90
CA LEU A 49 -5.25 -2.51 -3.50
C LEU A 49 -6.05 -1.69 -2.47
N GLY A 50 -6.49 -0.50 -2.85
CA GLY A 50 -7.31 0.38 -2.02
C GLY A 50 -8.70 -0.18 -1.79
N VAL A 51 -9.16 -0.16 -0.55
CA VAL A 51 -10.51 -0.57 -0.13
C VAL A 51 -11.08 0.48 0.83
N VAL A 52 -12.38 0.72 0.74
CA VAL A 52 -13.11 1.59 1.66
C VAL A 52 -13.77 0.72 2.72
N GLU A 53 -13.56 1.05 3.99
CA GLU A 53 -14.12 0.33 5.14
C GLU A 53 -14.89 1.31 6.03
N HIS A 54 -15.97 0.84 6.65
CA HIS A 54 -16.70 1.62 7.63
C HIS A 54 -16.00 1.52 8.99
N LEU A 55 -15.41 2.62 9.44
CA LEU A 55 -14.71 2.73 10.72
C LEU A 55 -15.31 3.89 11.51
N PRO A 56 -16.18 3.63 12.52
CA PRO A 56 -16.81 4.66 13.32
C PRO A 56 -15.77 5.59 13.96
N GLY A 57 -15.94 6.91 13.81
CA GLY A 57 -14.99 7.90 14.34
C GLY A 57 -13.72 8.08 13.49
N SER A 58 -13.59 7.38 12.36
CA SER A 58 -12.58 7.70 11.34
C SER A 58 -13.01 8.92 10.55
N THR A 59 -12.16 9.93 10.53
CA THR A 59 -12.33 11.11 9.67
C THR A 59 -11.36 11.06 8.49
N THR A 60 -11.81 10.45 7.40
CA THR A 60 -11.18 10.69 6.09
C THR A 60 -11.78 11.97 5.51
N PRO A 61 -10.98 12.90 4.97
CA PRO A 61 -11.52 14.13 4.38
C PRO A 61 -12.62 13.85 3.34
N GLY A 62 -13.82 14.37 3.58
CA GLY A 62 -14.98 14.21 2.70
C GLY A 62 -15.77 12.90 2.86
N LEU A 63 -15.40 12.01 3.79
CA LEU A 63 -16.06 10.72 4.01
C LEU A 63 -16.15 10.40 5.53
N PRO A 64 -17.19 10.88 6.24
CA PRO A 64 -17.37 10.57 7.66
C PRO A 64 -17.63 9.07 7.87
N ASP A 65 -17.07 8.49 8.94
CA ASP A 65 -17.14 7.07 9.32
C ASP A 65 -16.63 6.07 8.26
N LEU A 66 -15.95 6.59 7.23
CA LEU A 66 -15.34 5.80 6.18
C LEU A 66 -13.84 6.03 6.18
N ALA A 67 -13.11 4.94 5.98
CA ALA A 67 -11.66 4.92 5.98
C ALA A 67 -11.15 4.30 4.69
N LEU A 68 -10.16 4.97 4.08
CA LEU A 68 -9.38 4.36 3.04
C LEU A 68 -8.28 3.48 3.64
N LEU A 69 -8.25 2.21 3.24
CA LEU A 69 -7.26 1.24 3.67
C LEU A 69 -6.63 0.52 2.47
N HIS A 70 -5.44 -0.02 2.67
CA HIS A 70 -4.99 -1.14 1.83
C HIS A 70 -5.77 -2.39 2.20
N ARG A 71 -6.06 -3.24 1.23
CA ARG A 71 -6.62 -4.58 1.45
C ARG A 71 -5.88 -5.32 2.55
N PHE A 72 -4.54 -5.28 2.51
CA PHE A 72 -3.69 -5.85 3.55
C PHE A 72 -3.95 -5.26 4.95
N CYS A 73 -4.06 -3.93 5.05
CA CYS A 73 -4.27 -3.25 6.32
C CYS A 73 -5.65 -3.58 6.90
N ARG A 74 -6.70 -3.60 6.06
CA ARG A 74 -8.05 -4.02 6.45
C ARG A 74 -8.03 -5.42 7.05
N ASP A 75 -7.40 -6.38 6.37
CA ASP A 75 -7.34 -7.77 6.80
C ASP A 75 -6.54 -7.97 8.12
N ASN A 76 -5.83 -6.93 8.59
CA ASN A 76 -4.99 -6.96 9.78
C ASN A 76 -5.29 -5.83 10.78
N LEU A 77 -6.49 -5.24 10.76
CA LEU A 77 -6.88 -4.13 11.64
C LEU A 77 -6.73 -4.45 13.14
N ALA A 78 -7.10 -5.67 13.55
CA ALA A 78 -7.04 -6.10 14.94
C ALA A 78 -5.61 -6.36 15.45
N ALA A 79 -4.63 -6.40 14.56
CA ALA A 79 -3.24 -6.37 14.99
C ALA A 79 -2.90 -4.90 15.28
N GLU A 80 -2.40 -4.62 16.48
CA GLU A 80 -1.92 -3.29 16.89
C GLU A 80 -0.38 -3.12 16.70
N PRO A 81 0.24 -3.36 15.52
CA PRO A 81 1.64 -3.01 15.32
C PRO A 81 1.76 -1.52 14.99
N GLY A 82 2.83 -0.86 15.46
CA GLY A 82 3.12 0.53 15.07
C GLY A 82 3.36 0.70 13.56
N ILE A 83 3.26 1.95 13.07
CA ILE A 83 3.33 2.33 11.64
C ILE A 83 4.49 1.67 10.89
N ALA A 84 5.70 1.70 11.45
CA ALA A 84 6.88 1.11 10.81
C ALA A 84 6.73 -0.40 10.56
N LEU A 85 6.08 -1.13 11.48
CA LEU A 85 5.86 -2.56 11.34
C LEU A 85 4.70 -2.86 10.38
N ARG A 86 3.65 -2.03 10.36
CA ARG A 86 2.57 -2.09 9.35
C ARG A 86 3.15 -1.96 7.94
N ARG A 87 4.00 -0.95 7.71
CA ARG A 87 4.71 -0.73 6.43
C ARG A 87 5.62 -1.91 6.09
N ALA A 88 6.34 -2.46 7.06
CA ALA A 88 7.19 -3.63 6.84
C ALA A 88 6.38 -4.86 6.40
N TYR A 89 5.25 -5.15 7.05
CA TYR A 89 4.41 -6.27 6.62
C TYR A 89 3.79 -6.05 5.24
N LEU A 90 3.33 -4.83 4.95
CA LEU A 90 2.84 -4.47 3.63
C LEU A 90 3.93 -4.67 2.56
N GLY A 91 5.16 -4.23 2.82
CA GLY A 91 6.29 -4.39 1.90
C GLY A 91 6.65 -5.86 1.65
N LEU A 92 6.64 -6.70 2.68
CA LEU A 92 6.84 -8.14 2.51
C LEU A 92 5.68 -8.78 1.75
N ALA A 93 4.43 -8.40 2.04
CA ALA A 93 3.28 -8.89 1.31
C ALA A 93 3.36 -8.55 -0.18
N THR A 94 3.73 -7.31 -0.52
CA THR A 94 3.99 -6.88 -1.90
C THR A 94 5.08 -7.73 -2.55
N GLU A 95 6.23 -7.93 -1.88
CA GLU A 95 7.32 -8.75 -2.42
C GLU A 95 6.91 -10.20 -2.70
N LEU A 96 6.12 -10.80 -1.80
CA LEU A 96 5.59 -12.15 -2.02
C LEU A 96 4.61 -12.19 -3.18
N PHE A 97 3.75 -11.18 -3.31
CA PHE A 97 2.80 -11.07 -4.43
C PHE A 97 3.54 -10.94 -5.77
N GLU A 98 4.53 -10.04 -5.88
CA GLU A 98 5.37 -9.87 -7.07
C GLU A 98 6.08 -11.18 -7.45
N ALA A 99 6.50 -11.96 -6.46
CA ALA A 99 7.15 -13.25 -6.67
C ALA A 99 6.16 -14.41 -6.95
N GLY A 100 4.85 -14.15 -7.07
CA GLY A 100 3.82 -15.17 -7.24
C GLY A 100 3.68 -16.13 -6.05
N ARG A 101 4.19 -15.75 -4.88
CA ARG A 101 4.20 -16.58 -3.66
C ARG A 101 2.97 -16.32 -2.82
N ARG A 102 2.48 -17.37 -2.15
CA ARG A 102 1.37 -17.24 -1.20
C ARG A 102 1.77 -16.38 -0.01
N ILE A 103 0.94 -15.38 0.29
CA ILE A 103 1.04 -14.54 1.49
C ILE A 103 0.46 -15.32 2.68
N ARG A 104 1.21 -16.30 3.21
CA ARG A 104 0.79 -17.08 4.40
C ARG A 104 1.63 -16.69 5.61
N ARG A 105 0.95 -16.30 6.70
CA ARG A 105 1.53 -15.91 8.00
C ARG A 105 2.80 -15.06 7.85
N LEU A 106 2.61 -13.75 7.68
CA LEU A 106 3.70 -12.77 7.70
C LEU A 106 4.41 -12.64 9.06
N ARG A 107 4.12 -13.52 10.02
CA ARG A 107 4.72 -13.51 11.35
C ARG A 107 6.22 -13.50 11.19
N ARG A 108 6.85 -12.58 11.93
CA ARG A 108 8.29 -12.50 11.99
C ARG A 108 8.94 -12.18 10.63
N LEU A 109 8.32 -11.45 9.69
CA LEU A 109 8.93 -10.91 8.44
C LEU A 109 9.95 -11.85 7.74
N GLY A 110 9.72 -13.17 7.73
CA GLY A 110 10.65 -14.16 7.18
C GLY A 110 11.91 -14.45 8.01
N VAL A 111 12.02 -13.93 9.23
CA VAL A 111 13.11 -14.17 10.19
C VAL A 111 12.73 -15.32 11.14
N HIS A 112 13.48 -16.40 11.07
CA HIS A 112 13.30 -17.56 11.95
C HIS A 112 13.78 -17.27 13.38
N PRO A 113 13.09 -17.80 14.42
CA PRO A 113 13.56 -17.73 15.80
C PRO A 113 14.98 -18.31 15.92
N PRO A 114 15.83 -17.75 16.80
CA PRO A 114 17.18 -18.24 16.98
C PRO A 114 17.18 -19.59 17.71
N ARG A 115 18.27 -20.35 17.53
CA ARG A 115 18.67 -21.40 18.48
C ARG A 115 18.98 -20.76 19.85
N PRO A 116 18.88 -21.51 20.97
CA PRO A 116 19.28 -21.02 22.28
C PRO A 116 20.67 -20.34 22.23
N GLY A 117 20.83 -19.17 22.85
CA GLY A 117 22.08 -18.39 22.87
C GLY A 117 22.23 -17.29 21.80
N HIS A 118 21.37 -17.20 20.78
CA HIS A 118 21.51 -16.22 19.68
C HIS A 118 20.43 -15.13 19.64
N LEU A 119 19.91 -14.72 20.80
CA LEU A 119 18.79 -13.77 20.88
C LEU A 119 19.14 -12.38 20.30
N GLU A 120 20.35 -11.88 20.56
CA GLU A 120 20.78 -10.57 20.05
C GLU A 120 20.92 -10.56 18.53
N ALA A 121 21.54 -11.59 17.96
CA ALA A 121 21.65 -11.75 16.52
C ALA A 121 20.26 -11.82 15.86
N TYR A 122 19.30 -12.51 16.49
CA TYR A 122 17.90 -12.50 16.04
C TYR A 122 17.29 -11.10 16.09
N ARG A 123 17.44 -10.36 17.20
CA ARG A 123 16.93 -8.98 17.32
C ARG A 123 17.52 -8.07 16.25
N LYS A 124 18.82 -8.20 15.96
CA LYS A 124 19.48 -7.45 14.88
C LYS A 124 18.88 -7.79 13.51
N ARG A 125 18.79 -9.08 13.16
CA ARG A 125 18.17 -9.54 11.90
C ARG A 125 16.72 -9.07 11.77
N TRP A 126 15.96 -9.13 12.87
CA TRP A 126 14.59 -8.67 12.95
C TRP A 126 14.44 -7.18 12.63
N ARG A 127 15.28 -6.34 13.23
CA ARG A 127 15.31 -4.89 12.96
C ARG A 127 15.67 -4.60 11.51
N VAL A 128 16.69 -5.28 10.97
CA VAL A 128 17.12 -5.12 9.57
C VAL A 128 16.00 -5.50 8.60
N ALA A 129 15.35 -6.65 8.80
CA ALA A 129 14.23 -7.08 7.97
C ALA A 129 13.08 -6.07 8.00
N LYS A 130 12.72 -5.58 9.20
CA LYS A 130 11.70 -4.54 9.37
C LYS A 130 12.02 -3.29 8.57
N MET A 131 13.23 -2.76 8.69
CA MET A 131 13.63 -1.55 7.96
C MET A 131 13.65 -1.78 6.45
N ARG A 132 14.22 -2.91 5.98
CA ARG A 132 14.25 -3.27 4.56
C ARG A 132 12.85 -3.25 3.94
N TYR A 133 11.91 -3.97 4.55
CA TYR A 133 10.56 -4.06 3.98
C TYR A 133 9.77 -2.76 4.13
N ALA A 134 9.95 -2.00 5.22
CA ALA A 134 9.32 -0.70 5.36
C ALA A 134 9.81 0.27 4.28
N CYS A 135 11.11 0.33 4.01
CA CYS A 135 11.68 1.15 2.93
C CYS A 135 11.22 0.67 1.55
N LYS A 136 11.07 -0.65 1.33
CA LYS A 136 10.49 -1.17 0.09
C LYS A 136 9.05 -0.70 -0.10
N ALA A 137 8.21 -0.82 0.93
CA ALA A 137 6.83 -0.36 0.88
C ALA A 137 6.75 1.15 0.60
N CYS A 138 7.53 1.96 1.32
CA CYS A 138 7.56 3.40 1.07
C CYS A 138 7.86 3.70 -0.40
N ARG A 139 8.99 3.22 -0.94
CA ARG A 139 9.37 3.45 -2.34
C ARG A 139 8.31 3.01 -3.34
N TYR A 140 7.79 1.79 -3.15
CA TYR A 140 6.80 1.20 -4.05
C TYR A 140 5.51 2.04 -4.11
N TYR A 141 4.98 2.46 -2.95
CA TYR A 141 3.69 3.15 -2.90
C TYR A 141 3.79 4.67 -3.05
N THR A 142 4.95 5.29 -2.80
CA THR A 142 5.18 6.72 -3.08
C THR A 142 5.68 6.97 -4.50
N GLY A 143 5.96 5.93 -5.29
CA GLY A 143 6.51 6.07 -6.64
C GLY A 143 7.94 6.62 -6.68
N SER A 144 8.66 6.53 -5.56
CA SER A 144 10.06 6.95 -5.45
C SER A 144 10.95 5.78 -5.89
N HIS A 145 11.22 5.69 -7.18
CA HIS A 145 12.14 4.71 -7.77
C HIS A 145 13.57 5.25 -7.83
#